data_AF-A0A3N5FHU9-F1
#
_entry.id   AF-A0A3N5FHU9-F1
#
_cell.length_a   1.000
_cell.length_b   1.000
_cell.length_c   1.000
_cell.angle_alpha   90.00
_cell.angle_beta   90.00
_cell.angle_gamma   90.00
#
_symmetry.space_group_name_H-M   'P 1'
#
loop_
_entity.id
_entity.type
_entity.pdbx_description
1 polymer ?
#
loop_
_entity_poly.entity_id
_entity_poly.type
_entity_poly.pdbx_seq_one_letter_code
_entity_poly.pdbx_strand_id
1 'polypeptide(L)'
;MRTLLLSLGLASTVLADEVVLRNGSAFSGIVREEGDRVIVEMDYGTMTFKKVDVRSISRGSDVLTQFQDKAAKATDAKGMMEVAAWARDNGLAGRAQELYRKVIVLDSDQAEARKALGYEKFNGQWLTGDDLMTARGFVKVNGRWMSKDMAAQILDQEAQSRSETDRLAQLRREGDQRHVEEMTKLGLERERLELEKKREEQWQQWWGRHRWGFAPGPYGGVAGYLLPSSAPSQTVPLTPPTVVPLGPPSPVPPSRPR
;
A
#
# COMPACT_ATOMS: atom_id res chain seq x y z
N MET A 1 -11.27 49.91 -21.90
CA MET A 1 -10.88 48.48 -21.90
C MET A 1 -9.98 48.24 -20.69
N ARG A 2 -10.26 47.17 -19.93
CA ARG A 2 -9.80 46.89 -18.56
C ARG A 2 -8.28 46.73 -18.46
N THR A 3 -7.65 47.51 -17.58
CA THR A 3 -6.30 47.29 -17.07
C THR A 3 -6.29 46.07 -16.13
N LEU A 4 -5.58 45.02 -16.52
CA LEU A 4 -5.26 43.85 -15.70
C LEU A 4 -4.05 44.20 -14.83
N LEU A 5 -4.30 44.49 -13.56
CA LEU A 5 -3.28 44.58 -12.50
C LEU A 5 -2.96 43.15 -12.04
N LEU A 6 -1.83 42.63 -12.47
CA LEU A 6 -1.29 41.34 -12.04
C LEU A 6 -0.52 41.57 -10.73
N SER A 7 -1.22 41.47 -9.59
CA SER A 7 -0.61 41.51 -8.26
C SER A 7 0.12 40.20 -7.99
N LEU A 8 1.44 40.23 -8.19
CA LEU A 8 2.37 39.14 -7.89
C LEU A 8 2.51 39.01 -6.37
N GLY A 9 1.99 37.93 -5.81
CA GLY A 9 2.05 37.63 -4.38
C GLY A 9 3.48 37.38 -3.91
N LEU A 10 3.93 38.17 -2.94
CA LEU A 10 5.19 37.98 -2.22
C LEU A 10 5.14 36.66 -1.43
N ALA A 11 5.96 35.70 -1.84
CA ALA A 11 6.32 34.56 -1.03
C ALA A 11 7.30 35.04 0.06
N SER A 12 6.86 35.06 1.31
CA SER A 12 7.72 35.34 2.47
C SER A 12 8.62 34.14 2.75
N THR A 13 9.75 34.06 2.05
CA THR A 13 10.81 33.09 2.34
C THR A 13 11.74 33.64 3.41
N VAL A 14 11.82 32.87 4.52
CA VAL A 14 12.86 32.77 5.56
C VAL A 14 13.94 33.86 5.62
N LEU A 15 14.04 34.50 6.80
CA LEU A 15 14.93 35.59 7.25
C LEU A 15 16.27 35.75 6.48
N ALA A 16 16.19 36.37 5.31
CA ALA A 16 17.33 36.97 4.64
C ALA A 16 17.44 38.43 5.08
N ASP A 17 18.67 38.91 5.26
CA ASP A 17 18.93 40.32 5.53
C ASP A 17 18.55 41.13 4.28
N GLU A 18 17.88 42.27 4.49
CA GLU A 18 17.45 43.14 3.39
C GLU A 18 18.30 44.40 3.32
N VAL A 19 18.95 44.63 2.19
CA VAL A 19 19.74 45.83 1.91
C VAL A 19 18.96 46.74 0.97
N VAL A 20 18.60 47.92 1.45
CA VAL A 20 17.98 48.97 0.64
C VAL A 20 19.05 49.98 0.26
N LEU A 21 19.19 50.24 -1.04
CA LEU A 21 20.09 51.25 -1.60
C LEU A 21 19.40 52.63 -1.64
N ARG A 22 20.21 53.70 -1.73
CA ARG A 22 19.71 55.09 -1.82
C ARG A 22 18.90 55.37 -3.08
N ASN A 23 19.11 54.60 -4.14
CA ASN A 23 18.32 54.66 -5.38
C ASN A 23 16.94 53.97 -5.26
N GLY A 24 16.62 53.37 -4.10
CA GLY A 24 15.35 52.68 -3.85
C GLY A 24 15.34 51.20 -4.19
N SER A 25 16.43 50.63 -4.71
CA SER A 25 16.54 49.18 -4.95
C SER A 25 16.72 48.42 -3.63
N ALA A 26 16.05 47.28 -3.47
CA ALA A 26 16.17 46.41 -2.32
C ALA A 26 16.68 45.02 -2.74
N PHE A 27 17.59 44.46 -1.95
CA PHE A 27 18.21 43.15 -2.16
C PHE A 27 18.03 42.31 -0.90
N SER A 28 17.59 41.06 -1.07
CA SER A 28 17.36 40.12 0.02
C SER A 28 18.37 38.98 -0.08
N GLY A 29 19.18 38.79 0.96
CA GLY A 29 20.22 37.74 1.01
C GLY A 29 20.95 37.71 2.35
N ILE A 30 22.04 36.94 2.44
CA ILE A 30 22.92 36.97 3.63
C ILE A 30 23.88 38.15 3.48
N VAL A 31 23.89 39.08 4.44
CA VAL A 31 24.67 40.33 4.33
C VAL A 31 25.93 40.28 5.18
N ARG A 32 27.08 40.47 4.54
CA ARG A 32 28.39 40.67 5.19
C ARG A 32 28.90 42.08 4.94
N GLU A 33 29.41 42.74 5.97
CA GLU A 33 30.09 44.03 5.83
C GLU A 33 31.61 43.82 5.91
N GLU A 34 32.34 44.28 4.88
CA GLU A 34 33.80 44.28 4.83
C GLU A 34 34.31 45.70 4.52
N GLY A 35 34.75 46.42 5.55
CA GLY A 35 35.26 47.79 5.41
C GLY A 35 34.22 48.78 4.89
N ASP A 36 34.43 49.26 3.66
CA ASP A 36 33.52 50.20 2.95
C ASP A 36 32.57 49.48 1.97
N ARG A 37 32.46 48.15 2.07
CA ARG A 37 31.64 47.33 1.17
C ARG A 37 30.62 46.50 1.94
N VAL A 38 29.46 46.37 1.33
CA VAL A 38 28.35 45.52 1.78
C VAL A 38 28.16 44.42 0.74
N ILE A 39 28.40 43.18 1.13
CA ILE A 39 28.34 42.00 0.29
C ILE A 39 27.03 41.28 0.61
N VAL A 40 26.19 41.05 -0.40
CA VAL A 40 24.91 40.34 -0.29
C VAL A 40 25.02 39.04 -1.07
N GLU A 41 24.99 37.91 -0.36
CA GLU A 41 24.92 36.57 -0.95
C GLU A 41 23.45 36.21 -1.22
N MET A 42 23.09 36.06 -2.50
CA MET A 42 21.75 35.71 -2.97
C MET A 42 21.80 34.39 -3.75
N ASP A 43 20.64 33.76 -3.99
CA ASP A 43 20.54 32.46 -4.67
C ASP A 43 21.13 32.45 -6.10
N TYR A 44 21.15 33.61 -6.77
CA TYR A 44 21.67 33.78 -8.13
C TYR A 44 23.07 34.40 -8.20
N GLY A 45 23.74 34.56 -7.04
CA GLY A 45 25.11 35.05 -6.97
C GLY A 45 25.33 36.09 -5.87
N THR A 46 26.58 36.54 -5.77
CA THR A 46 27.01 37.53 -4.77
C THR A 46 27.04 38.93 -5.39
N MET A 47 26.41 39.90 -4.73
CA MET A 47 26.47 41.30 -5.14
C MET A 47 27.23 42.13 -4.10
N THR A 48 28.02 43.10 -4.56
CA THR A 48 28.79 43.98 -3.67
C THR A 48 28.41 45.43 -3.91
N PHE A 49 28.02 46.12 -2.84
CA PHE A 49 27.65 47.53 -2.84
C PHE A 49 28.64 48.33 -2.01
N LYS A 50 28.84 49.62 -2.33
CA LYS A 50 29.58 50.52 -1.43
C LYS A 50 28.66 50.95 -0.30
N LYS A 51 29.22 51.12 0.90
CA LYS A 51 28.44 51.50 2.09
C LYS A 51 27.74 52.85 1.93
N VAL A 52 28.33 53.77 1.18
CA VAL A 52 27.74 55.09 0.86
C VAL A 52 26.45 54.99 0.02
N ASP A 53 26.33 53.96 -0.81
CA ASP A 53 25.19 53.74 -1.70
C ASP A 53 24.05 52.99 -0.99
N VAL A 54 24.34 52.41 0.17
CA VAL A 54 23.36 51.71 1.01
C VAL A 54 22.62 52.73 1.89
N ARG A 55 21.29 52.70 1.80
CA ARG A 55 20.39 53.52 2.63
C ARG A 55 20.15 52.87 3.99
N SER A 56 19.87 51.57 4.01
CA SER A 56 19.60 50.82 5.24
C SER A 56 19.88 49.33 5.02
N ILE A 57 20.35 48.66 6.07
CA ILE A 57 20.51 47.20 6.13
C ILE A 57 19.60 46.72 7.25
N SER A 58 18.55 45.97 6.91
CA SER A 58 17.69 45.30 7.87
C SER A 58 18.24 43.90 8.09
N ARG A 59 19.05 43.73 9.15
CA ARG A 59 19.58 42.42 9.50
C ARG A 59 18.55 41.63 10.28
N GLY A 60 18.31 40.37 9.91
CA GLY A 60 17.52 39.43 10.70
C GLY A 60 18.02 39.28 12.14
N SER A 61 19.31 39.59 12.41
CA SER A 61 19.89 39.64 13.75
C SER A 61 19.34 40.78 14.62
N ASP A 62 19.04 41.95 14.05
CA ASP A 62 18.55 43.11 14.82
C ASP A 62 17.12 42.90 15.29
N VAL A 63 16.25 42.38 14.42
CA VAL A 63 14.87 42.01 14.77
C VAL A 63 14.84 40.94 15.87
N LEU A 64 15.78 39.99 15.83
CA LEU A 64 15.88 38.93 16.82
C LEU A 64 16.38 39.45 18.18
N THR A 65 17.35 40.37 18.19
CA THR A 65 17.79 41.06 19.42
C THR A 65 16.66 41.91 20.01
N GLN A 66 15.97 42.69 19.18
CA GLN A 66 14.80 43.47 19.61
C GLN A 66 13.68 42.58 20.15
N PHE A 67 13.46 41.40 19.56
CA PHE A 67 12.53 40.41 20.09
C PHE A 67 12.93 39.98 21.50
N GLN A 68 14.20 39.61 21.72
CA GLN A 68 14.69 39.16 23.01
C GLN A 68 14.54 40.24 24.08
N ASP A 69 14.89 41.49 23.76
CA ASP A 69 14.75 42.63 24.68
C ASP A 69 13.29 42.92 25.03
N LYS A 70 12.40 42.86 24.04
CA LYS A 70 10.95 43.05 24.25
C LYS A 70 10.36 41.90 25.07
N ALA A 71 10.70 40.66 24.74
CA ALA A 71 10.22 39.46 25.43
C ALA A 71 10.73 39.39 26.87
N ALA A 72 11.95 39.83 27.16
CA ALA A 72 12.49 39.90 28.51
C ALA A 72 11.77 40.91 29.40
N LYS A 73 11.23 41.98 28.81
CA LYS A 73 10.46 43.02 29.53
C LYS A 73 8.99 42.65 29.72
N ALA A 74 8.46 41.72 28.92
CA ALA A 74 7.08 41.26 28.99
C ALA A 74 6.93 40.20 30.09
N THR A 75 6.44 40.59 31.26
CA THR A 75 6.21 39.70 32.41
C THR A 75 4.74 39.28 32.57
N ASP A 76 3.81 40.00 31.97
CA ASP A 76 2.38 39.79 32.05
C ASP A 76 1.79 39.22 30.74
N ALA A 77 0.61 38.61 30.83
CA ALA A 77 -0.06 38.01 29.67
C ALA A 77 -0.31 39.04 28.54
N LYS A 78 -0.62 40.29 28.89
CA LYS A 78 -0.86 41.37 27.93
C LYS A 78 0.42 41.79 27.22
N GLY A 79 1.51 42.06 27.95
CA GLY A 79 2.80 42.38 27.35
C GLY A 79 3.32 41.26 26.45
N MET A 80 3.16 39.99 26.86
CA MET A 80 3.54 38.85 26.02
C MET A 80 2.73 38.78 24.71
N MET A 81 1.44 39.13 24.75
CA MET A 81 0.59 39.22 23.55
C MET A 81 1.06 40.30 22.58
N GLU A 82 1.41 41.49 23.09
CA GLU A 82 1.91 42.60 22.27
C GLU A 82 3.25 42.24 21.60
N VAL A 83 4.15 41.60 22.34
CA VAL A 83 5.43 41.12 21.78
C VAL A 83 5.21 40.00 20.78
N ALA A 84 4.26 39.08 21.02
CA ALA A 84 3.92 38.02 20.09
C ALA A 84 3.33 38.55 18.78
N ALA A 85 2.44 39.55 18.84
CA ALA A 85 1.89 40.21 17.67
C ALA A 85 3.01 40.91 16.86
N TRP A 86 3.87 41.68 17.54
CA TRP A 86 5.03 42.30 16.89
C TRP A 86 5.97 41.25 16.25
N ALA A 87 6.24 40.15 16.95
CA ALA A 87 7.09 39.07 16.44
C ALA A 87 6.49 38.43 15.18
N ARG A 88 5.18 38.18 15.17
CA ARG A 88 4.46 37.65 14.00
C ARG A 88 4.58 38.61 12.81
N ASP A 89 4.34 39.90 13.03
CA ASP A 89 4.36 40.91 11.97
C ASP A 89 5.78 41.13 11.39
N ASN A 90 6.83 40.78 12.16
CA ASN A 90 8.24 40.80 11.72
C ASN A 90 8.75 39.42 11.25
N GLY A 91 7.86 38.47 10.92
CA GLY A 91 8.26 37.17 10.37
C GLY A 91 8.82 36.15 11.38
N LEU A 92 8.78 36.45 12.67
CA LEU A 92 9.21 35.56 13.76
C LEU A 92 8.07 34.67 14.27
N ALA A 93 7.33 34.04 13.35
CA ALA A 93 6.10 33.28 13.67
C ALA A 93 6.32 32.18 14.72
N GLY A 94 7.43 31.42 14.65
CA GLY A 94 7.72 30.37 15.63
C GLY A 94 7.88 30.91 17.06
N ARG A 95 8.53 32.09 17.20
CA ARG A 95 8.72 32.76 18.50
C ARG A 95 7.42 33.37 19.02
N ALA A 96 6.59 33.92 18.12
CA ALA A 96 5.25 34.38 18.48
C ALA A 96 4.41 33.23 19.06
N GLN A 97 4.46 32.04 18.43
CA GLN A 97 3.77 30.85 18.95
C GLN A 97 4.25 30.43 20.33
N GLU A 98 5.55 30.51 20.63
CA GLU A 98 6.06 30.24 21.98
C GLU A 98 5.49 31.20 23.03
N LEU A 99 5.40 32.49 22.71
CA LEU A 99 4.78 33.47 23.60
C LEU A 99 3.28 33.20 23.77
N TYR A 100 2.54 32.87 22.70
CA TYR A 100 1.13 32.51 22.81
C TYR A 100 0.90 31.28 23.71
N ARG A 101 1.79 30.28 23.66
CA ARG A 101 1.71 29.12 24.58
C ARG A 101 1.91 29.54 26.03
N LYS A 102 2.87 30.43 26.32
CA LYS A 102 3.08 30.96 27.68
C LYS A 102 1.87 31.77 28.16
N VAL A 103 1.27 32.58 27.29
CA VAL A 103 0.06 33.34 27.60
C VAL A 103 -1.08 32.40 27.98
N ILE A 104 -1.29 31.30 27.27
CA ILE A 104 -2.36 30.33 27.58
C ILE A 104 -2.12 29.62 28.93
N VAL A 105 -0.87 29.46 29.36
CA VAL A 105 -0.55 28.92 30.69
C VAL A 105 -0.95 29.90 31.80
N LEU A 106 -0.76 31.21 31.57
CA LEU A 106 -1.12 32.27 32.52
C LEU A 106 -2.63 32.55 32.51
N ASP A 107 -3.23 32.60 31.31
CA ASP A 107 -4.65 32.84 31.07
C ASP A 107 -5.19 31.80 30.08
N SER A 108 -5.81 30.78 30.65
CA SER A 108 -6.30 29.62 29.91
C SER A 108 -7.47 29.93 28.96
N ASP A 109 -8.23 31.02 29.14
CA ASP A 109 -9.35 31.37 28.24
C ASP A 109 -9.00 32.50 27.25
N GLN A 110 -7.70 32.82 27.11
CA GLN A 110 -7.27 33.88 26.21
C GLN A 110 -7.50 33.51 24.74
N ALA A 111 -8.62 34.02 24.20
CA ALA A 111 -9.15 33.61 22.91
C ALA A 111 -8.21 33.94 21.74
N GLU A 112 -7.52 35.08 21.80
CA GLU A 112 -6.65 35.54 20.72
C GLU A 112 -5.38 34.69 20.61
N ALA A 113 -4.74 34.36 21.74
CA ALA A 113 -3.57 33.46 21.77
C ALA A 113 -3.93 32.06 21.24
N ARG A 114 -5.09 31.54 21.65
CA ARG A 114 -5.61 30.25 21.20
C ARG A 114 -5.88 30.24 19.70
N LYS A 115 -6.56 31.26 19.17
CA LYS A 115 -6.76 31.41 17.72
C LYS A 115 -5.45 31.49 16.94
N ALA A 116 -4.46 32.22 17.46
CA ALA A 116 -3.14 32.31 16.83
C ALA A 116 -2.37 30.98 16.78
N LEU A 117 -2.66 30.06 17.72
CA LEU A 117 -2.16 28.69 17.71
C LEU A 117 -3.04 27.71 16.91
N GLY A 118 -4.13 28.18 16.30
CA GLY A 118 -5.05 27.36 15.51
C GLY A 118 -6.13 26.64 16.34
N TYR A 119 -6.33 27.02 17.60
CA TYR A 119 -7.48 26.56 18.37
C TYR A 119 -8.74 27.37 18.04
N GLU A 120 -9.88 26.68 18.06
CA GLU A 120 -11.20 27.27 17.90
C GLU A 120 -12.11 26.79 19.03
N LYS A 121 -12.96 27.68 19.54
CA LYS A 121 -13.93 27.34 20.59
C LYS A 121 -15.15 26.70 19.95
N PHE A 122 -15.33 25.40 20.15
CA PHE A 122 -16.46 24.62 19.64
C PHE A 122 -17.16 23.92 20.79
N ASN A 123 -18.47 24.13 20.95
CA ASN A 123 -19.27 23.61 22.08
C ASN A 123 -18.67 23.89 23.46
N GLY A 124 -18.10 25.09 23.65
CA GLY A 124 -17.50 25.50 24.93
C GLY A 124 -16.09 24.93 25.19
N GLN A 125 -15.55 24.10 24.30
CA GLN A 125 -14.21 23.53 24.40
C GLN A 125 -13.28 24.10 23.33
N TRP A 126 -12.01 24.26 23.66
CA TRP A 126 -10.98 24.71 22.72
C TRP A 126 -10.38 23.51 21.99
N LEU A 127 -10.69 23.37 20.70
CA LEU A 127 -10.24 22.25 19.85
C LEU A 127 -9.36 22.76 18.71
N THR A 128 -8.49 21.90 18.18
CA THR A 128 -7.64 22.22 17.02
C THR A 128 -7.43 20.98 16.16
N GLY A 129 -6.96 21.16 14.93
CA GLY A 129 -6.61 20.08 14.01
C GLY A 129 -7.71 19.04 13.84
N ASP A 130 -7.36 17.78 14.05
CA ASP A 130 -8.23 16.62 13.82
C ASP A 130 -9.43 16.59 14.80
N ASP A 131 -9.27 17.08 16.04
CA ASP A 131 -10.34 17.10 17.04
C ASP A 131 -11.45 18.08 16.64
N LEU A 132 -11.09 19.25 16.11
CA LEU A 132 -12.04 20.25 15.64
C LEU A 132 -12.87 19.72 14.46
N MET A 133 -12.21 19.05 13.52
CA MET A 133 -12.87 18.46 12.35
C MET A 133 -13.81 17.32 12.76
N THR A 134 -13.37 16.49 13.71
CA THR A 134 -14.19 15.41 14.27
C THR A 134 -15.40 15.96 15.01
N ALA A 135 -15.22 16.99 15.84
CA ALA A 135 -16.32 17.64 16.55
C ALA A 135 -17.34 18.30 15.60
N ARG A 136 -16.89 18.80 14.45
CA ARG A 136 -17.76 19.29 13.36
C ARG A 136 -18.46 18.19 12.56
N GLY A 137 -18.21 16.91 12.87
CA GLY A 137 -18.86 15.77 12.22
C GLY A 137 -18.15 15.25 10.98
N PHE A 138 -16.88 15.62 10.77
CA PHE A 138 -16.05 15.04 9.72
C PHE A 138 -15.29 13.82 10.23
N VAL A 139 -14.98 12.89 9.32
CA VAL A 139 -14.17 11.69 9.58
C VAL A 139 -13.05 11.66 8.56
N LYS A 140 -11.86 11.25 9.00
CA LYS A 140 -10.68 11.15 8.15
C LYS A 140 -10.62 9.75 7.53
N VAL A 141 -10.85 9.65 6.24
CA VAL A 141 -10.76 8.39 5.45
C VAL A 141 -9.63 8.57 4.44
N ASN A 142 -8.65 7.67 4.45
CA ASN A 142 -7.50 7.70 3.54
C ASN A 142 -6.77 9.07 3.50
N GLY A 143 -6.63 9.71 4.66
CA GLY A 143 -5.96 11.01 4.80
C GLY A 143 -6.82 12.22 4.41
N ARG A 144 -8.05 12.02 3.92
CA ARG A 144 -8.97 13.08 3.51
C ARG A 144 -10.13 13.21 4.51
N TRP A 145 -10.50 14.45 4.82
CA TRP A 145 -11.70 14.74 5.61
C TRP A 145 -12.96 14.60 4.77
N MET A 146 -13.92 13.82 5.26
CA MET A 146 -15.20 13.54 4.61
C MET A 146 -16.32 13.65 5.64
N SER A 147 -17.55 13.90 5.20
CA SER A 147 -18.71 13.79 6.10
C SER A 147 -18.88 12.34 6.55
N LYS A 148 -19.51 12.12 7.71
CA LYS A 148 -19.79 10.77 8.22
C LYS A 148 -20.50 9.88 7.20
N ASP A 149 -21.52 10.41 6.52
CA ASP A 149 -22.29 9.65 5.54
C ASP A 149 -21.45 9.26 4.33
N MET A 150 -20.62 10.18 3.83
CA MET A 150 -19.73 9.91 2.69
C MET A 150 -18.62 8.92 3.07
N ALA A 151 -18.06 9.05 4.27
CA ALA A 151 -17.09 8.10 4.82
C ALA A 151 -17.70 6.69 4.93
N ALA A 152 -18.92 6.57 5.45
CA ALA A 152 -19.63 5.30 5.55
C ALA A 152 -19.85 4.66 4.18
N GLN A 153 -20.32 5.42 3.19
CA GLN A 153 -20.53 4.92 1.82
C GLN A 153 -19.24 4.40 1.19
N ILE A 154 -18.12 5.09 1.37
CA ILE A 154 -16.83 4.65 0.82
C ILE A 154 -16.37 3.35 1.48
N LEU A 155 -16.45 3.26 2.81
CA LEU A 155 -16.08 2.06 3.54
C LEU A 155 -16.96 0.86 3.16
N ASP A 156 -18.26 1.08 3.00
CA ASP A 156 -19.20 0.05 2.54
C ASP A 156 -18.88 -0.40 1.11
N GLN A 157 -18.60 0.54 0.20
CA GLN A 157 -18.23 0.23 -1.17
C GLN A 157 -16.90 -0.54 -1.24
N GLU A 158 -15.90 -0.17 -0.44
CA GLU A 158 -14.63 -0.89 -0.33
C GLU A 158 -14.83 -2.31 0.22
N ALA A 159 -15.69 -2.47 1.23
CA ALA A 159 -16.02 -3.77 1.80
C ALA A 159 -16.77 -4.67 0.79
N GLN A 160 -17.71 -4.11 0.03
CA GLN A 160 -18.42 -4.82 -1.04
C GLN A 160 -17.44 -5.25 -2.14
N SER A 161 -16.61 -4.32 -2.62
CA SER A 161 -15.60 -4.60 -3.66
C SER A 161 -14.66 -5.71 -3.22
N ARG A 162 -14.19 -5.67 -1.97
CA ARG A 162 -13.33 -6.72 -1.39
C ARG A 162 -14.05 -8.08 -1.38
N SER A 163 -15.29 -8.11 -0.90
CA SER A 163 -16.09 -9.33 -0.85
C SER A 163 -16.32 -9.93 -2.25
N GLU A 164 -16.57 -9.09 -3.25
CA GLU A 164 -16.69 -9.51 -4.65
C GLU A 164 -15.38 -10.07 -5.19
N THR A 165 -14.25 -9.41 -4.93
CA THR A 165 -12.94 -9.90 -5.37
C THR A 165 -12.59 -11.25 -4.75
N ASP A 166 -12.91 -11.44 -3.47
CA ASP A 166 -12.69 -12.70 -2.75
C ASP A 166 -13.58 -13.81 -3.32
N ARG A 167 -14.85 -13.50 -3.60
CA ARG A 167 -15.79 -14.43 -4.26
C ARG A 167 -15.30 -14.85 -5.65
N LEU A 168 -14.84 -13.90 -6.46
CA LEU A 168 -14.29 -14.19 -7.79
C LEU A 168 -13.01 -15.03 -7.70
N ALA A 169 -12.15 -14.74 -6.71
CA ALA A 169 -10.96 -15.54 -6.48
C ALA A 169 -11.31 -16.98 -6.08
N GLN A 170 -12.33 -17.18 -5.25
CA GLN A 170 -12.81 -18.50 -4.88
C GLN A 170 -13.33 -19.29 -6.10
N LEU A 171 -14.19 -18.67 -6.91
CA LEU A 171 -14.72 -19.31 -8.13
C LEU A 171 -13.63 -19.73 -9.10
N ARG A 172 -12.57 -18.91 -9.26
CA ARG A 172 -11.40 -19.28 -10.07
C ARG A 172 -10.70 -20.52 -9.51
N ARG A 173 -10.42 -20.55 -8.20
CA ARG A 173 -9.78 -21.72 -7.55
C ARG A 173 -10.62 -22.98 -7.72
N GLU A 174 -11.93 -22.89 -7.58
CA GLU A 174 -12.85 -24.02 -7.79
C GLU A 174 -12.81 -24.50 -9.25
N GLY A 175 -12.78 -23.57 -10.22
CA GLY A 175 -12.61 -23.90 -11.63
C GLY A 175 -11.29 -24.61 -11.92
N ASP A 176 -10.19 -24.09 -11.39
CA ASP A 176 -8.86 -24.67 -11.54
C ASP A 176 -8.78 -26.07 -10.91
N GLN A 177 -9.36 -26.25 -9.71
CA GLN A 177 -9.46 -27.56 -9.06
C GLN A 177 -10.21 -28.57 -9.91
N ARG A 178 -11.38 -28.20 -10.44
CA ARG A 178 -12.15 -29.08 -11.34
C ARG A 178 -11.36 -29.45 -12.59
N HIS A 179 -10.65 -28.49 -13.18
CA HIS A 179 -9.83 -28.76 -14.35
C HIS A 179 -8.69 -29.73 -14.04
N VAL A 180 -8.01 -29.57 -12.90
CA VAL A 180 -6.98 -30.50 -12.43
C VAL A 180 -7.57 -31.88 -12.16
N GLU A 181 -8.71 -31.98 -11.50
CA GLU A 181 -9.43 -33.24 -11.26
C GLU A 181 -9.81 -33.95 -12.57
N GLU A 182 -10.31 -33.20 -13.55
CA GLU A 182 -10.65 -33.74 -14.87
C GLU A 182 -9.40 -34.26 -15.59
N MET A 183 -8.33 -33.46 -15.61
CA MET A 183 -7.07 -33.82 -16.26
C MET A 183 -6.40 -35.04 -15.60
N THR A 184 -6.44 -35.14 -14.27
CA THR A 184 -5.93 -36.32 -13.55
C THR A 184 -6.75 -37.57 -13.87
N LYS A 185 -8.08 -37.47 -13.92
CA LYS A 185 -8.96 -38.58 -14.31
C LYS A 185 -8.67 -39.05 -15.74
N LEU A 186 -8.54 -38.13 -16.69
CA LEU A 186 -8.19 -38.45 -18.08
C LEU A 186 -6.80 -39.10 -18.18
N GLY A 187 -5.84 -38.65 -17.38
CA GLY A 187 -4.51 -39.27 -17.29
C GLY A 187 -4.57 -40.72 -16.82
N LEU A 188 -5.30 -40.98 -15.72
CA LEU A 188 -5.50 -42.33 -15.19
C LEU A 188 -6.24 -43.24 -16.16
N GLU A 189 -7.23 -42.72 -16.88
CA GLU A 189 -7.99 -43.48 -17.89
C GLU A 189 -7.11 -43.87 -19.08
N ARG A 190 -6.26 -42.95 -19.56
CA ARG A 190 -5.26 -43.25 -20.60
C ARG A 190 -4.30 -44.35 -20.16
N GLU A 191 -3.74 -44.24 -18.95
CA GLU A 191 -2.84 -45.25 -18.40
C GLU A 191 -3.52 -46.62 -18.31
N ARG A 192 -4.78 -46.65 -17.84
CA ARG A 192 -5.58 -47.88 -17.81
C ARG A 192 -5.75 -48.48 -19.20
N LEU A 193 -6.14 -47.69 -20.19
CA LEU A 193 -6.33 -48.17 -21.57
C LEU A 193 -5.02 -48.69 -22.17
N GLU A 194 -3.88 -48.05 -21.89
CA GLU A 194 -2.56 -48.54 -22.30
C GLU A 194 -2.21 -49.88 -21.65
N LEU A 195 -2.51 -50.06 -20.36
CA LEU A 195 -2.31 -51.33 -19.67
C LEU A 195 -3.22 -52.43 -20.24
N GLU A 196 -4.49 -52.11 -20.51
CA GLU A 196 -5.42 -53.04 -21.15
C GLU A 196 -4.93 -53.46 -22.54
N LYS A 197 -4.45 -52.50 -23.34
CA LYS A 197 -3.87 -52.76 -24.67
C LYS A 197 -2.61 -53.62 -24.59
N LYS A 198 -1.66 -53.27 -23.71
CA LYS A 198 -0.43 -54.08 -23.48
C LYS A 198 -0.78 -55.50 -23.04
N ARG A 199 -1.78 -55.65 -22.17
CA ARG A 199 -2.28 -56.96 -21.73
C ARG A 199 -2.86 -57.74 -22.89
N GLU A 200 -3.69 -57.12 -23.73
CA GLU A 200 -4.24 -57.76 -24.93
C GLU A 200 -3.13 -58.17 -25.91
N GLU A 201 -2.15 -57.29 -26.16
CA GLU A 201 -1.00 -57.61 -27.00
C GLU A 201 -0.19 -58.79 -26.44
N GLN A 202 0.09 -58.80 -25.13
CA GLN A 202 0.74 -59.94 -24.47
C GLN A 202 -0.10 -61.21 -24.57
N TRP A 203 -1.41 -61.11 -24.40
CA TRP A 203 -2.34 -62.22 -24.55
C TRP A 203 -2.34 -62.76 -25.98
N GLN A 204 -2.41 -61.91 -26.99
CA GLN A 204 -2.33 -62.28 -28.40
C GLN A 204 -0.97 -62.91 -28.75
N GLN A 205 0.13 -62.40 -28.21
CA GLN A 205 1.46 -63.00 -28.38
C GLN A 205 1.55 -64.38 -27.70
N TRP A 206 1.00 -64.51 -26.49
CA TRP A 206 0.91 -65.78 -25.77
C TRP A 206 0.07 -66.79 -26.56
N TRP A 207 -1.09 -66.37 -27.06
CA TRP A 207 -2.00 -67.20 -27.86
C TRP A 207 -1.38 -67.58 -29.21
N GLY A 208 -0.68 -66.64 -29.87
CA GLY A 208 0.05 -66.89 -31.11
C GLY A 208 1.19 -67.91 -30.96
N ARG A 209 1.86 -67.93 -29.80
CA ARG A 209 2.88 -68.92 -29.45
C ARG A 209 2.30 -70.30 -29.15
N HIS A 210 1.10 -70.36 -28.56
CA HIS A 210 0.43 -71.60 -28.16
C HIS A 210 -0.63 -72.09 -29.17
N ARG A 211 -0.84 -71.38 -30.28
CA ARG A 211 -1.57 -71.86 -31.46
C ARG A 211 -0.72 -72.87 -32.23
N TRP A 212 -0.59 -74.07 -31.68
CA TRP A 212 -0.23 -75.27 -32.42
C TRP A 212 -1.28 -76.34 -32.17
N GLY A 213 -1.97 -76.74 -33.25
CA GLY A 213 -2.67 -78.03 -33.31
C GLY A 213 -4.11 -78.06 -33.78
N PHE A 214 -4.47 -77.42 -34.91
CA PHE A 214 -5.47 -78.01 -35.82
C PHE A 214 -5.30 -77.45 -37.23
N ALA A 215 -4.44 -78.08 -38.02
CA ALA A 215 -4.41 -77.89 -39.47
C ALA A 215 -5.29 -79.00 -40.07
N PRO A 216 -6.37 -78.69 -40.82
CA PRO A 216 -7.07 -79.71 -41.58
C PRO A 216 -6.14 -80.21 -42.69
N GLY A 217 -5.72 -81.48 -42.61
CA GLY A 217 -4.93 -82.13 -43.65
C GLY A 217 -5.71 -82.28 -44.96
N PRO A 218 -5.04 -82.41 -46.12
CA PRO A 218 -5.65 -82.29 -47.45
C PRO A 218 -6.44 -83.53 -47.92
N TYR A 219 -6.73 -84.48 -47.04
CA TYR A 219 -7.59 -85.61 -47.36
C TYR A 219 -8.87 -85.54 -46.53
N GLY A 220 -9.97 -85.23 -47.22
CA GLY A 220 -11.31 -85.44 -46.68
C GLY A 220 -11.51 -86.90 -46.37
N GLY A 221 -11.95 -87.19 -45.14
CA GLY A 221 -12.41 -88.51 -44.77
C GLY A 221 -11.99 -88.94 -43.36
N VAL A 222 -13.02 -89.26 -42.58
CA VAL A 222 -13.03 -90.10 -41.36
C VAL A 222 -12.28 -89.60 -40.12
N ALA A 223 -13.11 -89.20 -39.15
CA ALA A 223 -12.79 -89.07 -37.74
C ALA A 223 -12.20 -90.39 -37.20
N GLY A 224 -10.89 -90.38 -36.95
CA GLY A 224 -10.20 -91.40 -36.15
C GLY A 224 -9.81 -90.80 -34.81
N TYR A 225 -10.38 -91.33 -33.73
CA TYR A 225 -9.93 -91.02 -32.38
C TYR A 225 -8.48 -91.48 -32.19
N LEU A 226 -7.55 -90.54 -32.18
CA LEU A 226 -6.22 -90.72 -31.61
C LEU A 226 -6.13 -89.84 -30.36
N LEU A 227 -6.23 -90.49 -29.20
CA LEU A 227 -5.82 -89.94 -27.91
C LEU A 227 -4.29 -89.85 -27.88
N PRO A 228 -3.69 -88.68 -27.63
CA PRO A 228 -2.38 -88.61 -27.02
C PRO A 228 -2.52 -88.47 -25.51
N SER A 229 -1.76 -89.34 -24.84
CA SER A 229 -1.40 -89.32 -23.42
C SER A 229 -1.04 -87.92 -22.89
N SER A 230 -1.49 -87.66 -21.66
CA SER A 230 -1.11 -86.55 -20.77
C SER A 230 -1.17 -85.12 -21.35
N ALA A 231 -2.36 -84.52 -21.33
CA ALA A 231 -2.48 -83.06 -21.30
C ALA A 231 -2.12 -82.59 -19.87
N PRO A 232 -1.20 -81.63 -19.67
CA PRO A 232 -1.14 -80.92 -18.41
C PRO A 232 -2.49 -80.21 -18.23
N SER A 233 -3.15 -80.49 -17.11
CA SER A 233 -4.38 -79.84 -16.64
C SER A 233 -4.10 -78.38 -16.28
N GLN A 234 -3.68 -77.57 -17.25
CA GLN A 234 -3.88 -76.14 -17.20
C GLN A 234 -5.25 -75.89 -17.77
N THR A 235 -6.23 -75.71 -16.88
CA THR A 235 -7.51 -75.10 -17.21
C THR A 235 -7.24 -73.78 -17.91
N VAL A 236 -7.33 -73.77 -19.23
CA VAL A 236 -7.24 -72.57 -20.05
C VAL A 236 -8.40 -71.67 -19.63
N PRO A 237 -8.17 -70.45 -19.14
CA PRO A 237 -9.27 -69.55 -18.85
C PRO A 237 -9.90 -69.13 -20.18
N LEU A 238 -11.20 -69.40 -20.33
CA LEU A 238 -12.00 -69.10 -21.54
C LEU A 238 -12.16 -67.59 -21.80
N THR A 239 -11.73 -66.76 -20.86
CA THR A 239 -11.69 -65.30 -20.93
C THR A 239 -10.36 -64.82 -20.34
N PRO A 240 -9.85 -63.63 -20.72
CA PRO A 240 -8.75 -63.01 -19.98
C PRO A 240 -9.12 -62.98 -18.49
N PRO A 241 -8.18 -63.27 -17.56
CA PRO A 241 -8.49 -63.23 -16.13
C PRO A 241 -8.94 -61.81 -15.78
N THR A 242 -10.20 -61.69 -15.33
CA THR A 242 -10.77 -60.43 -14.85
C THR A 242 -9.96 -59.95 -13.65
N VAL A 243 -9.37 -58.75 -13.76
CA VAL A 243 -8.85 -58.07 -12.57
C VAL A 243 -10.07 -57.63 -11.76
N VAL A 244 -10.34 -58.33 -10.65
CA VAL A 244 -11.24 -57.83 -9.61
C VAL A 244 -10.61 -56.53 -9.09
N PRO A 245 -11.31 -55.38 -9.12
CA PRO A 245 -10.76 -54.16 -8.56
C PRO A 245 -10.39 -54.42 -7.10
N LEU A 246 -9.17 -54.06 -6.70
CA LEU A 246 -8.85 -53.93 -5.28
C LEU A 246 -9.85 -52.93 -4.71
N GLY A 247 -10.81 -53.42 -3.93
CA GLY A 247 -11.75 -52.58 -3.21
C GLY A 247 -11.00 -51.55 -2.36
N PRO A 248 -11.68 -50.47 -1.92
CA PRO A 248 -11.05 -49.47 -1.06
C PRO A 248 -10.38 -50.18 0.14
N PRO A 249 -9.19 -49.72 0.57
CA PRO A 249 -8.44 -50.38 1.64
C PRO A 249 -9.33 -50.53 2.87
N SER A 250 -9.39 -51.74 3.42
CA SER A 250 -10.19 -52.02 4.62
C SER A 250 -9.78 -51.10 5.77
N PRO A 251 -10.74 -50.54 6.54
CA PRO A 251 -10.40 -49.70 7.68
C PRO A 251 -9.59 -50.50 8.70
N VAL A 252 -8.51 -49.88 9.18
CA VAL A 252 -7.61 -50.43 10.20
C VAL A 252 -8.44 -50.78 11.45
N PRO A 253 -8.37 -52.02 11.98
CA PRO A 253 -9.10 -52.38 13.19
C PRO A 253 -8.52 -51.62 14.40
N PRO A 254 -9.35 -51.17 15.36
CA PRO A 254 -8.86 -50.43 16.52
C PRO A 254 -7.98 -51.31 17.41
N SER A 255 -6.85 -50.75 17.83
CA SER A 255 -5.87 -51.36 18.72
C SER A 255 -6.52 -51.82 20.03
N ARG A 256 -6.37 -53.10 20.38
CA ARG A 256 -6.84 -53.65 21.65
C ARG A 256 -6.08 -52.98 22.80
N PRO A 257 -6.75 -52.48 23.85
CA PRO A 257 -6.05 -51.96 25.03
C PRO A 257 -5.32 -53.10 25.76
N ARG A 258 -4.13 -52.79 26.28
CA ARG A 258 -3.40 -53.65 27.23
C ARG A 258 -4.02 -53.57 28.61
#